data_AF-A0A355GM05-F1
#
_entry.id   AF-A0A355GM05-F1
#
_cell.length_a   1.000
_cell.length_b   1.000
_cell.length_c   1.000
_cell.angle_alpha   90.00
_cell.angle_beta   90.00
_cell.angle_gamma   90.00
#
_symmetry.space_group_name_H-M   'P 1'
#
loop_
_entity.id
_entity.type
_entity.pdbx_description
1 polymer ?
#
loop_
_entity_poly.entity_id
_entity_poly.type
_entity_poly.pdbx_seq_one_letter_code
_entity_poly.pdbx_strand_id
1 'polypeptide(L)'
;AITGLMFMQALSENFALTAGKYNLLDLWNMIYPNTGRGINGFMNLSLIAPTPIIRTTNLSINGAGAMGLHEGQIQSALLVYDTTNSSTTAGLDDLFDQGAVVLGYGRIFTEWRGRPGSHALLGNWSSRTYTSVDPTSWTVIPGQGIVAPGQQTGSWTISYILDQVLWSDCCNDQRNVRLMSQWMIADGDPNPYRWSGNVALQANGLFACREQDSLGIGYFYNELSSDFKSLLSGVVPIRNTQGVELYYNMAWTPWFHVTADLQVLEDANANDDTSVMPGLRANLRF
;
A
#
# COMPACT_ATOMS: atom_id res chain seq x y z
N ALA A 1 -13.88 5.44 -18.07
CA ALA A 1 -12.58 4.75 -18.11
C ALA A 1 -12.66 3.50 -17.23
N ILE A 2 -12.02 2.39 -17.63
CA ILE A 2 -11.98 1.16 -16.83
C ILE A 2 -10.73 1.24 -15.94
N THR A 3 -10.91 1.32 -14.62
CA THR A 3 -9.81 1.40 -13.64
C THR A 3 -9.30 0.02 -13.21
N GLY A 4 -10.09 -1.03 -13.43
CA GLY A 4 -9.72 -2.43 -13.26
C GLY A 4 -10.71 -3.34 -13.97
N LEU A 5 -10.20 -4.42 -14.57
CA LEU A 5 -10.96 -5.51 -15.17
C LEU A 5 -10.05 -6.74 -15.16
N MET A 6 -10.29 -7.64 -14.23
CA MET A 6 -9.46 -8.82 -14.03
C MET A 6 -10.28 -10.09 -14.31
N PHE A 7 -9.67 -11.01 -15.04
CA PHE A 7 -10.13 -12.38 -15.15
C PHE A 7 -9.28 -13.25 -14.24
N MET A 8 -9.93 -14.12 -13.47
CA MET A 8 -9.26 -15.08 -12.62
C MET A 8 -9.89 -16.45 -12.81
N GLN A 9 -9.07 -17.46 -13.06
CA GLN A 9 -9.47 -18.83 -13.29
C GLN A 9 -8.75 -19.73 -12.29
N ALA A 10 -9.49 -20.31 -11.34
CA ALA A 10 -8.98 -21.39 -10.52
C ALA A 10 -8.81 -22.64 -11.39
N LEU A 11 -7.61 -23.22 -11.38
CA LEU A 11 -7.33 -24.51 -12.02
C LEU A 11 -7.38 -25.66 -11.00
N SER A 12 -7.18 -25.34 -9.72
CA SER A 12 -7.40 -26.21 -8.57
C SER A 12 -7.75 -25.38 -7.34
N GLU A 13 -8.02 -26.02 -6.21
CA GLU A 13 -8.26 -25.34 -4.93
C GLU A 13 -7.05 -24.51 -4.46
N ASN A 14 -5.85 -24.87 -4.91
CA ASN A 14 -4.58 -24.28 -4.46
C ASN A 14 -3.87 -23.47 -5.55
N PHE A 15 -4.47 -23.34 -6.74
CA PHE A 15 -3.81 -22.66 -7.86
C PHE A 15 -4.80 -21.93 -8.77
N ALA A 16 -4.51 -20.66 -9.03
CA ALA A 16 -5.28 -19.82 -9.92
C ALA A 16 -4.38 -19.05 -10.90
N LEU A 17 -4.89 -18.83 -12.10
CA LEU A 17 -4.32 -17.89 -13.07
C LEU A 17 -5.12 -16.61 -13.09
N THR A 18 -4.45 -15.50 -13.36
CA THR A 18 -5.07 -14.18 -13.45
C THR A 18 -4.51 -13.39 -14.63
N ALA A 19 -5.35 -12.59 -15.28
CA ALA A 19 -4.92 -11.67 -16.33
C ALA A 19 -5.91 -10.51 -16.47
N GLY A 20 -5.41 -9.39 -16.97
CA GLY A 20 -6.20 -8.20 -17.28
C GLY A 20 -5.62 -6.96 -16.63
N LYS A 21 -6.50 -6.03 -16.26
CA LYS A 21 -6.15 -4.74 -15.69
C LYS A 21 -6.37 -4.74 -14.19
N TYR A 22 -5.29 -4.59 -13.44
CA TYR A 22 -5.29 -4.51 -12.00
C TYR A 22 -5.45 -3.07 -11.53
N ASN A 23 -6.26 -2.89 -10.50
CA ASN A 23 -6.15 -1.74 -9.60
C ASN A 23 -5.22 -2.14 -8.46
N LEU A 24 -4.15 -1.37 -8.20
CA LEU A 24 -3.17 -1.77 -7.20
C LEU A 24 -3.75 -1.77 -5.78
N LEU A 25 -4.68 -0.88 -5.44
CA LEU A 25 -5.35 -0.91 -4.12
C LEU A 25 -6.18 -2.19 -3.96
N ASP A 26 -6.74 -2.70 -5.05
CA ASP A 26 -7.47 -3.95 -5.03
C ASP A 26 -6.54 -5.14 -4.85
N LEU A 27 -5.42 -5.16 -5.59
CA LEU A 27 -4.37 -6.16 -5.44
C LEU A 27 -3.78 -6.16 -4.01
N TRP A 28 -3.51 -4.97 -3.46
CA TRP A 28 -3.01 -4.83 -2.08
C TRP A 28 -4.01 -5.40 -1.08
N ASN A 29 -5.29 -5.11 -1.25
CA ASN A 29 -6.34 -5.65 -0.38
C ASN A 29 -6.53 -7.17 -0.54
N MET A 30 -6.19 -7.75 -1.70
CA MET A 30 -6.25 -9.21 -1.86
C MET A 30 -5.15 -9.90 -1.04
N ILE A 31 -3.95 -9.32 -0.96
CA ILE A 31 -2.83 -9.90 -0.20
C ILE A 31 -2.82 -9.46 1.27
N TYR A 32 -3.39 -8.30 1.57
CA TYR A 32 -3.40 -7.67 2.89
C TYR A 32 -4.73 -6.94 3.19
N PRO A 33 -5.84 -7.69 3.35
CA PRO A 33 -7.22 -7.16 3.36
C PRO A 33 -7.55 -6.24 4.54
N ASN A 34 -6.80 -6.33 5.65
CA ASN A 34 -7.15 -5.65 6.88
C ASN A 34 -6.87 -4.13 6.85
N THR A 35 -6.09 -3.64 5.87
CA THR A 35 -5.82 -2.19 5.69
C THR A 35 -7.02 -1.41 5.17
N GLY A 36 -8.03 -2.08 4.61
CA GLY A 36 -9.28 -1.46 4.21
C GLY A 36 -9.17 -0.45 3.07
N ARG A 37 -8.13 -0.55 2.23
CA ARG A 37 -7.88 0.28 1.02
C ARG A 37 -7.84 1.81 1.22
N GLY A 38 -7.74 2.27 2.46
CA GLY A 38 -7.96 3.69 2.75
C GLY A 38 -9.41 4.15 2.65
N ILE A 39 -10.37 3.24 2.83
CA ILE A 39 -11.82 3.51 2.79
C ILE A 39 -12.45 3.26 4.16
N ASN A 40 -12.10 2.15 4.83
CA ASN A 40 -12.72 1.78 6.11
C ASN A 40 -11.78 1.86 7.31
N GLY A 41 -10.54 2.27 7.09
CA GLY A 41 -9.49 2.38 8.12
C GLY A 41 -8.69 3.66 7.96
N PHE A 42 -7.36 3.56 8.05
CA PHE A 42 -6.46 4.70 7.93
C PHE A 42 -6.70 5.53 6.65
N MET A 43 -6.41 6.81 6.68
CA MET A 43 -6.48 7.75 5.56
C MET A 43 -5.08 8.05 5.00
N ASN A 44 -4.04 7.98 5.82
CA ASN A 44 -2.67 8.22 5.39
C ASN A 44 -2.14 7.04 4.56
N LEU A 45 -1.63 7.35 3.37
CA LEU A 45 -1.06 6.36 2.46
C LEU A 45 0.03 5.51 3.12
N SER A 46 0.88 6.10 3.96
CA SER A 46 2.01 5.42 4.61
C SER A 46 1.58 4.34 5.62
N LEU A 47 0.32 4.36 6.06
CA LEU A 47 -0.30 3.32 6.91
C LEU A 47 -1.08 2.29 6.11
N ILE A 48 -1.38 2.58 4.84
CA ILE A 48 -2.09 1.67 3.92
C ILE A 48 -1.08 0.82 3.14
N ALA A 49 -0.05 1.47 2.56
CA ALA A 49 0.97 0.83 1.74
C ALA A 49 2.36 1.48 1.97
N PRO A 50 3.44 0.69 1.94
CA PRO A 50 4.79 1.23 2.04
C PRO A 50 5.14 2.10 0.82
N THR A 51 5.63 3.31 1.08
CA THR A 51 5.84 4.34 0.04
C THR A 51 6.89 4.00 -1.04
N PRO A 52 7.95 3.19 -0.84
CA PRO A 52 8.88 2.88 -1.91
C PRO A 52 8.24 2.13 -3.09
N ILE A 53 7.09 1.48 -2.91
CA ILE A 53 6.43 0.72 -3.98
C ILE A 53 5.99 1.60 -5.16
N ILE A 54 5.82 2.91 -4.93
CA ILE A 54 5.28 3.85 -5.92
C ILE A 54 6.15 4.01 -7.16
N ARG A 55 7.47 3.73 -7.04
CA ARG A 55 8.40 3.85 -8.17
C ARG A 55 8.23 2.69 -9.14
N THR A 56 8.00 1.49 -8.62
CA THR A 56 7.90 0.27 -9.42
C THR A 56 6.48 -0.02 -9.86
N THR A 57 5.45 0.55 -9.21
CA THR A 57 4.06 0.12 -9.42
C THR A 57 3.08 1.28 -9.51
N ASN A 58 2.25 1.26 -10.56
CA ASN A 58 1.23 2.28 -10.82
C ASN A 58 -0.18 1.83 -10.37
N LEU A 59 -1.12 2.79 -10.28
CA LEU A 59 -2.47 2.54 -9.75
C LEU A 59 -3.34 1.63 -10.63
N SER A 60 -3.26 1.75 -11.96
CA SER A 60 -4.09 0.98 -12.89
C SER A 60 -3.22 0.45 -14.03
N ILE A 61 -2.97 -0.86 -14.04
CA ILE A 61 -1.92 -1.49 -14.84
C ILE A 61 -2.40 -2.81 -15.45
N ASN A 62 -2.02 -3.08 -16.69
CA ASN A 62 -2.28 -4.37 -17.33
C ASN A 62 -1.21 -5.38 -16.92
N GLY A 63 -1.61 -6.64 -16.77
CA GLY A 63 -0.69 -7.71 -16.43
C GLY A 63 -1.34 -9.07 -16.42
N ALA A 64 -0.56 -10.06 -16.00
CA ALA A 64 -1.01 -11.41 -15.78
C ALA A 64 -0.13 -12.11 -14.75
N GLY A 65 -0.57 -13.26 -14.27
CA GLY A 65 0.24 -14.09 -13.42
C GLY A 65 -0.49 -15.29 -12.86
N ALA A 66 0.16 -15.89 -11.87
CA ALA A 66 -0.32 -17.06 -11.17
C ALA A 66 -0.32 -16.82 -9.65
N MET A 67 -1.25 -17.46 -8.96
CA MET A 67 -1.40 -17.38 -7.52
C MET A 67 -1.51 -18.79 -6.93
N GLY A 68 -0.76 -19.03 -5.86
CA GLY A 68 -0.96 -20.17 -4.97
C GLY A 68 -1.95 -19.79 -3.87
N LEU A 69 -2.91 -20.66 -3.62
CA LEU A 69 -3.95 -20.47 -2.61
C LEU A 69 -3.77 -21.48 -1.47
N HIS A 70 -4.12 -21.03 -0.27
CA HIS A 70 -4.25 -21.86 0.92
C HIS A 70 -5.54 -21.47 1.62
N GLU A 71 -6.48 -22.42 1.73
CA GLU A 71 -7.81 -22.19 2.32
C GLU A 71 -8.54 -20.97 1.72
N GLY A 72 -8.42 -20.81 0.39
CA GLY A 72 -9.03 -19.70 -0.35
C GLY A 72 -8.32 -18.34 -0.20
N GLN A 73 -7.23 -18.25 0.56
CA GLN A 73 -6.41 -17.05 0.71
C GLN A 73 -5.13 -17.14 -0.13
N ILE A 74 -4.66 -16.00 -0.66
CA ILE A 74 -3.41 -15.96 -1.42
C ILE A 74 -2.22 -16.26 -0.50
N GLN A 75 -1.56 -17.37 -0.77
CA GLN A 75 -0.34 -17.79 -0.09
C GLN A 75 0.91 -17.41 -0.88
N SER A 76 0.85 -17.45 -2.22
CA SER A 76 1.95 -17.03 -3.08
C SER A 76 1.42 -16.40 -4.35
N ALA A 77 2.21 -15.52 -4.96
CA ALA A 77 1.90 -14.99 -6.27
C ALA A 77 3.17 -14.71 -7.07
N LEU A 78 3.07 -14.88 -8.38
CA LEU A 78 4.04 -14.41 -9.35
C LEU A 78 3.27 -13.66 -10.44
N LEU A 79 3.46 -12.35 -10.49
CA LEU A 79 2.78 -11.47 -11.45
C LEU A 79 3.81 -10.77 -12.34
N VAL A 80 3.43 -10.55 -13.59
CA VAL A 80 4.11 -9.67 -14.53
C VAL A 80 3.12 -8.61 -15.00
N TYR A 81 3.46 -7.34 -14.82
CA TYR A 81 2.58 -6.24 -15.19
C TYR A 81 3.35 -5.06 -15.76
N ASP A 82 2.62 -4.23 -16.49
CA ASP A 82 3.16 -3.09 -17.22
C ASP A 82 3.64 -1.98 -16.27
N THR A 83 4.63 -1.23 -16.73
CA THR A 83 5.19 -0.09 -16.02
C THR A 83 4.43 1.21 -16.28
N THR A 84 3.49 1.22 -17.22
CA THR A 84 2.69 2.40 -17.60
C THR A 84 1.36 2.46 -16.85
N ASN A 85 1.04 3.63 -16.28
CA ASN A 85 -0.30 3.86 -15.71
C ASN A 85 -1.32 4.05 -16.83
N SER A 86 -2.34 3.20 -16.87
CA SER A 86 -3.39 3.21 -17.89
C SER A 86 -4.74 3.69 -17.36
N SER A 87 -4.80 4.47 -16.28
CA SER A 87 -6.08 4.79 -15.59
C SER A 87 -7.16 5.44 -16.48
N THR A 88 -6.77 6.12 -17.55
CA THR A 88 -7.68 6.83 -18.48
C THR A 88 -7.90 6.09 -19.81
N THR A 89 -7.12 5.05 -20.11
CA THR A 89 -7.12 4.32 -21.40
C THR A 89 -7.32 2.82 -21.18
N ALA A 90 -7.35 2.02 -22.25
CA ALA A 90 -7.28 0.57 -22.14
C ALA A 90 -5.85 0.09 -21.77
N GLY A 91 -4.82 0.80 -22.23
CA GLY A 91 -3.41 0.48 -21.97
C GLY A 91 -2.91 -0.75 -22.73
N LEU A 92 -3.48 -1.02 -23.91
CA LEU A 92 -3.12 -2.18 -24.75
C LEU A 92 -2.23 -1.81 -25.93
N ASP A 93 -2.25 -0.55 -26.35
CA ASP A 93 -1.52 -0.07 -27.54
C ASP A 93 -0.02 0.15 -27.26
N ASP A 94 0.32 0.42 -26.00
CA ASP A 94 1.67 0.73 -25.48
C ASP A 94 2.12 -0.28 -24.39
N LEU A 95 1.48 -1.45 -24.38
CA LEU A 95 1.65 -2.45 -23.34
C LEU A 95 3.10 -2.96 -23.29
N PHE A 96 3.78 -2.73 -22.17
CA PHE A 96 5.19 -3.07 -21.92
C PHE A 96 6.22 -2.31 -22.75
N ASP A 97 5.84 -1.26 -23.50
CA ASP A 97 6.78 -0.47 -24.30
C ASP A 97 7.89 0.19 -23.46
N GLN A 98 7.58 0.52 -22.20
CA GLN A 98 8.51 1.12 -21.24
C GLN A 98 9.18 0.08 -20.33
N GLY A 99 8.87 -1.20 -20.51
CA GLY A 99 9.34 -2.31 -19.69
C GLY A 99 8.24 -2.94 -18.84
N ALA A 100 8.64 -3.94 -18.07
CA ALA A 100 7.76 -4.75 -17.24
C ALA A 100 8.17 -4.70 -15.77
N VAL A 101 7.25 -5.11 -14.91
CA VAL A 101 7.49 -5.34 -13.49
C VAL A 101 7.18 -6.79 -13.19
N VAL A 102 8.08 -7.43 -12.47
CA VAL A 102 7.89 -8.77 -11.92
C VAL A 102 7.68 -8.64 -10.42
N LEU A 103 6.55 -9.15 -9.93
CA LEU A 103 6.20 -9.20 -8.52
C LEU A 103 6.20 -10.65 -8.05
N GLY A 104 6.99 -10.92 -7.02
CA GLY A 104 6.96 -12.17 -6.27
C GLY A 104 6.39 -11.96 -4.87
N TYR A 105 5.50 -12.84 -4.45
CA TYR A 105 4.85 -12.79 -3.14
C TYR A 105 4.85 -14.16 -2.50
N GLY A 106 5.11 -14.20 -1.19
CA GLY A 106 4.97 -15.39 -0.36
C GLY A 106 4.47 -15.03 1.03
N ARG A 107 3.49 -15.77 1.53
CA ARG A 107 2.85 -15.59 2.83
C ARG A 107 2.85 -16.91 3.59
N ILE A 108 3.16 -16.82 4.87
CA ILE A 108 3.06 -17.91 5.83
C ILE A 108 1.98 -17.53 6.84
N PHE A 109 0.99 -18.39 6.98
CA PHE A 109 -0.04 -18.27 8.01
C PHE A 109 0.48 -18.84 9.32
N THR A 110 0.21 -18.14 10.41
CA THR A 110 0.71 -18.47 11.74
C THR A 110 -0.39 -18.36 12.75
N GLU A 111 -0.25 -19.07 13.86
CA GLU A 111 -1.12 -18.93 15.02
C GLU A 111 -0.29 -18.55 16.23
N TRP A 112 -0.71 -17.50 16.93
CA TRP A 112 -0.09 -17.07 18.18
C TRP A 112 -1.16 -17.00 19.27
N ARG A 113 -1.00 -17.81 20.32
CA ARG A 113 -1.95 -17.92 21.44
C ARG A 113 -3.40 -18.19 20.97
N GLY A 114 -3.58 -19.10 20.01
CA GLY A 114 -4.90 -19.44 19.48
C GLY A 114 -5.50 -18.38 18.55
N ARG A 115 -4.70 -17.42 18.07
CA ARG A 115 -5.16 -16.31 17.24
C ARG A 115 -4.43 -16.25 15.91
N PRO A 116 -5.16 -16.07 14.80
CA PRO A 116 -4.57 -16.10 13.47
C PRO A 116 -3.68 -14.88 13.24
N GLY A 117 -2.61 -15.11 12.50
CA GLY A 117 -1.71 -14.11 11.99
C GLY A 117 -1.03 -14.58 10.71
N SER A 118 -0.16 -13.77 10.16
CA SER A 118 0.65 -14.13 9.02
C SER A 118 1.87 -13.22 8.87
N HIS A 119 2.88 -13.76 8.21
CA HIS A 119 4.06 -13.05 7.75
C HIS A 119 4.16 -13.20 6.24
N ALA A 120 4.43 -12.10 5.54
CA ALA A 120 4.61 -12.13 4.10
C ALA A 120 5.87 -11.39 3.66
N LEU A 121 6.42 -11.86 2.54
CA LEU A 121 7.47 -11.20 1.78
C LEU A 121 6.93 -10.86 0.39
N LEU A 122 7.21 -9.65 -0.06
CA LEU A 122 6.87 -9.18 -1.40
C LEU A 122 8.07 -8.49 -2.01
N GLY A 123 8.51 -8.96 -3.18
CA GLY A 123 9.55 -8.35 -3.98
C GLY A 123 8.99 -7.85 -5.30
N ASN A 124 9.38 -6.64 -5.71
CA ASN A 124 9.13 -6.11 -7.04
C ASN A 124 10.45 -5.77 -7.73
N TRP A 125 10.54 -6.07 -9.02
CA TRP A 125 11.59 -5.57 -9.88
C TRP A 125 10.99 -5.03 -11.16
N SER A 126 11.30 -3.78 -11.49
CA SER A 126 10.92 -3.11 -12.74
C SER A 126 12.13 -3.07 -13.67
N SER A 127 11.91 -3.30 -14.97
CA SER A 127 12.94 -3.16 -16.01
C SER A 127 12.99 -1.76 -16.64
N ARG A 128 12.09 -0.85 -16.24
CA ARG A 128 11.97 0.48 -16.83
C ARG A 128 13.15 1.36 -16.47
N THR A 129 13.45 2.30 -17.35
CA THR A 129 14.42 3.37 -17.11
C THR A 129 13.71 4.57 -16.47
N TYR A 130 14.24 5.05 -15.35
CA TYR A 130 13.64 6.11 -14.55
C TYR A 130 14.63 7.24 -14.24
N THR A 131 14.08 8.38 -13.85
CA THR A 131 14.75 9.37 -13.01
C THR A 131 14.16 9.37 -11.60
N SER A 132 14.93 9.86 -10.63
CA SER A 132 14.48 9.98 -9.23
C SER A 132 13.29 10.93 -9.03
N VAL A 133 13.03 11.85 -9.97
CA VAL A 133 11.91 12.83 -9.93
C VAL A 133 10.76 12.48 -10.87
N ASP A 134 10.80 11.32 -11.53
CA ASP A 134 9.73 10.91 -12.44
C ASP A 134 8.39 10.90 -11.70
N PRO A 135 7.32 11.41 -12.34
CA PRO A 135 6.01 11.47 -11.73
C PRO A 135 5.51 10.06 -11.40
N THR A 136 4.76 9.96 -10.31
CA THR A 136 4.10 8.73 -9.89
C THR A 136 2.60 8.94 -9.89
N SER A 137 1.84 7.86 -10.02
CA SER A 137 0.37 7.92 -9.91
C SER A 137 -0.12 8.05 -8.46
N TRP A 138 0.77 7.94 -7.46
CA TRP A 138 0.42 7.86 -6.05
C TRP A 138 0.51 9.19 -5.31
N THR A 139 1.59 9.91 -5.58
CA THR A 139 1.93 11.14 -4.87
C THR A 139 2.70 12.06 -5.80
N VAL A 140 2.59 13.35 -5.49
CA VAL A 140 3.48 14.36 -6.06
C VAL A 140 4.87 14.11 -5.47
N ILE A 141 5.86 13.96 -6.34
CA ILE A 141 7.27 13.87 -5.96
C ILE A 141 7.82 15.30 -5.92
N PRO A 142 8.41 15.76 -4.81
CA PRO A 142 9.06 17.06 -4.76
C PRO A 142 10.12 17.19 -5.87
N GLY A 143 10.23 18.36 -6.48
CA GLY A 143 11.18 18.60 -7.57
C GLY A 143 10.73 18.14 -8.96
N GLN A 144 9.45 17.85 -9.18
CA GLN A 144 8.91 17.69 -10.53
C GLN A 144 9.26 18.91 -11.41
N GLY A 145 9.83 18.64 -12.59
CA GLY A 145 10.32 19.67 -13.52
C GLY A 145 11.81 20.02 -13.38
N ILE A 146 12.50 19.50 -12.36
CA ILE A 146 13.97 19.57 -12.28
C ILE A 146 14.57 18.55 -13.25
N VAL A 147 15.61 18.95 -13.98
CA VAL A 147 16.40 18.02 -14.80
C VAL A 147 17.31 17.22 -13.86
N ALA A 148 16.89 15.99 -13.54
CA ALA A 148 17.74 15.06 -12.81
C ALA A 148 18.93 14.62 -13.69
N PRO A 149 20.18 14.66 -13.18
CA PRO A 149 21.32 14.16 -13.92
C PRO A 149 21.27 12.63 -13.98
N GLY A 150 21.24 12.08 -15.18
CA GLY A 150 21.28 10.64 -15.41
C GLY A 150 19.92 9.95 -15.35
N GLN A 151 19.86 8.79 -15.99
CA GLN A 151 18.75 7.85 -15.90
C GLN A 151 19.29 6.52 -15.37
N GLN A 152 18.50 5.84 -14.55
CA GLN A 152 18.83 4.50 -14.08
C GLN A 152 17.88 3.48 -14.71
N THR A 153 18.43 2.42 -15.28
CA THR A 153 17.64 1.30 -15.78
C THR A 153 17.43 0.29 -14.67
N GLY A 154 16.16 0.05 -14.40
CA GLY A 154 15.69 -0.90 -13.41
C GLY A 154 15.45 -0.25 -12.05
N SER A 155 14.48 -0.79 -11.32
CA SER A 155 14.30 -0.45 -9.91
C SER A 155 13.68 -1.61 -9.13
N TRP A 156 14.03 -1.77 -7.86
CA TRP A 156 13.51 -2.86 -7.04
C TRP A 156 13.07 -2.44 -5.64
N THR A 157 12.12 -3.21 -5.10
CA THR A 157 11.67 -3.12 -3.71
C THR A 157 11.56 -4.51 -3.10
N ILE A 158 11.85 -4.61 -1.81
CA ILE A 158 11.59 -5.82 -1.00
C ILE A 158 10.84 -5.37 0.24
N SER A 159 9.79 -6.09 0.59
CA SER A 159 8.96 -5.77 1.75
C SER A 159 8.63 -6.98 2.59
N TYR A 160 8.46 -6.70 3.88
CA TYR A 160 7.97 -7.60 4.90
C TYR A 160 6.65 -7.05 5.45
N ILE A 161 5.67 -7.94 5.57
CA ILE A 161 4.32 -7.60 6.01
C ILE A 161 3.94 -8.52 7.17
N LEU A 162 3.47 -7.93 8.27
CA LEU A 162 3.00 -8.61 9.47
C LEU A 162 1.52 -8.32 9.66
N ASP A 163 0.76 -9.38 9.95
CA ASP A 163 -0.64 -9.31 10.36
C ASP A 163 -0.81 -10.23 11.58
N GLN A 164 -1.35 -9.74 12.70
CA GLN A 164 -1.56 -10.58 13.86
C GLN A 164 -2.79 -10.13 14.65
N VAL A 165 -3.73 -11.04 14.89
CA VAL A 165 -4.79 -10.80 15.89
C VAL A 165 -4.16 -10.90 17.28
N LEU A 166 -4.15 -9.79 18.01
CA LEU A 166 -3.66 -9.72 19.38
C LEU A 166 -4.75 -10.01 20.40
N TRP A 167 -5.99 -9.58 20.11
CA TRP A 167 -7.18 -9.82 20.92
C TRP A 167 -8.39 -10.17 20.06
N SER A 168 -9.26 -11.02 20.57
CA SER A 168 -10.56 -11.36 19.99
C SER A 168 -11.54 -11.67 21.14
N ASP A 169 -12.80 -11.26 20.98
CA ASP A 169 -13.89 -11.59 21.90
C ASP A 169 -14.20 -13.10 21.83
N CYS A 170 -14.55 -13.71 22.97
CA CYS A 170 -14.81 -15.15 23.05
C CYS A 170 -16.11 -15.58 22.37
N CYS A 171 -17.06 -14.66 22.23
CA CYS A 171 -18.38 -14.93 21.65
C CYS A 171 -18.50 -14.38 20.22
N ASN A 172 -17.60 -13.50 19.79
CA ASN A 172 -17.60 -12.88 18.46
C ASN A 172 -16.17 -12.56 17.99
N ASP A 173 -15.57 -13.41 17.17
CA ASP A 173 -14.20 -13.24 16.67
C ASP A 173 -14.00 -12.01 15.74
N GLN A 174 -15.09 -11.47 15.19
CA GLN A 174 -15.09 -10.22 14.42
C GLN A 174 -14.79 -9.01 15.30
N ARG A 175 -15.04 -9.13 16.62
CA ARG A 175 -14.59 -8.15 17.61
C ARG A 175 -13.15 -8.48 17.99
N ASN A 176 -12.21 -7.74 17.43
CA ASN A 176 -10.78 -8.02 17.58
C ASN A 176 -9.92 -6.77 17.66
N VAL A 177 -8.71 -6.94 18.16
CA VAL A 177 -7.61 -5.99 18.05
C VAL A 177 -6.49 -6.67 17.28
N ARG A 178 -6.04 -6.01 16.21
CA ARG A 178 -5.08 -6.52 15.25
C ARG A 178 -3.86 -5.61 15.19
N LEU A 179 -2.69 -6.22 15.21
CA LEU A 179 -1.41 -5.60 14.90
C LEU A 179 -1.14 -5.76 13.40
N MET A 180 -0.82 -4.65 12.76
CA MET A 180 -0.48 -4.54 11.35
C MET A 180 0.84 -3.80 11.23
N SER A 181 1.73 -4.28 10.37
CA SER A 181 3.01 -3.62 10.16
C SER A 181 3.57 -3.98 8.79
N GLN A 182 4.10 -2.98 8.09
CA GLN A 182 4.67 -3.13 6.76
C GLN A 182 6.02 -2.43 6.73
N TRP A 183 7.04 -3.10 6.21
CA TRP A 183 8.39 -2.58 6.07
C TRP A 183 8.86 -2.82 4.65
N MET A 184 9.46 -1.83 4.01
CA MET A 184 9.92 -1.95 2.64
C MET A 184 11.25 -1.23 2.49
N ILE A 185 12.19 -1.87 1.79
CA ILE A 185 13.45 -1.31 1.36
C ILE A 185 13.46 -1.20 -0.17
N ALA A 186 14.20 -0.23 -0.68
CA ALA A 186 14.40 -0.03 -2.11
C ALA A 186 15.86 0.25 -2.45
N ASP A 187 16.19 0.21 -3.74
CA ASP A 187 17.49 0.59 -4.30
C ASP A 187 17.96 2.01 -3.92
N GLY A 188 17.05 2.98 -3.81
CA GLY A 188 17.31 4.38 -3.44
C GLY A 188 17.67 5.32 -4.59
N ASP A 189 18.13 4.79 -5.73
CA ASP A 189 18.19 5.49 -7.03
C ASP A 189 17.85 4.44 -8.10
N PRO A 190 16.74 4.58 -8.86
CA PRO A 190 15.91 5.78 -9.04
C PRO A 190 14.74 5.93 -8.07
N ASN A 191 14.67 5.15 -6.98
CA ASN A 191 13.58 5.27 -6.02
C ASN A 191 13.81 6.43 -5.03
N PRO A 192 12.92 7.43 -4.94
CA PRO A 192 13.11 8.56 -4.03
C PRO A 192 13.10 8.15 -2.54
N TYR A 193 12.63 6.94 -2.23
CA TYR A 193 12.65 6.37 -0.89
C TYR A 193 13.77 5.32 -0.78
N ARG A 194 14.48 5.32 0.35
CA ARG A 194 15.42 4.27 0.72
C ARG A 194 14.73 3.13 1.45
N TRP A 195 13.87 3.47 2.41
CA TRP A 195 13.01 2.51 3.10
C TRP A 195 11.79 3.20 3.71
N SER A 196 10.76 2.42 4.02
CA SER A 196 9.60 2.87 4.81
C SER A 196 9.15 1.78 5.76
N GLY A 197 8.57 2.19 6.88
CA GLY A 197 7.97 1.28 7.83
C GLY A 197 6.72 1.87 8.48
N ASN A 198 5.81 1.00 8.89
CA ASN A 198 4.72 1.37 9.78
C ASN A 198 4.45 0.31 10.84
N VAL A 199 3.82 0.74 11.93
CA VAL A 199 3.21 -0.14 12.92
C VAL A 199 1.85 0.45 13.30
N ALA A 200 0.82 -0.39 13.29
CA ALA A 200 -0.55 0.03 13.50
C ALA A 200 -1.32 -0.99 14.33
N LEU A 201 -2.19 -0.48 15.19
CA LEU A 201 -3.23 -1.25 15.85
C LEU A 201 -4.58 -0.86 15.28
N GLN A 202 -5.40 -1.85 14.97
CA GLN A 202 -6.78 -1.66 14.55
C GLN A 202 -7.69 -2.51 15.43
N ALA A 203 -8.68 -1.87 16.04
CA ALA A 203 -9.76 -2.51 16.75
C ALA A 203 -11.03 -2.50 15.89
N ASN A 204 -11.68 -3.65 15.75
CA ASN A 204 -13.01 -3.79 15.17
C ASN A 204 -13.98 -4.16 16.29
N GLY A 205 -15.11 -3.46 16.38
CA GLY A 205 -16.14 -3.70 17.38
C GLY A 205 -15.65 -3.60 18.83
N LEU A 206 -14.80 -2.61 19.13
CA LEU A 206 -14.19 -2.43 20.46
C LEU A 206 -15.26 -2.36 21.58
N PHE A 207 -16.36 -1.67 21.31
CA PHE A 207 -17.50 -1.56 22.21
C PHE A 207 -18.60 -2.55 21.83
N ALA A 208 -19.09 -3.33 22.80
CA ALA A 208 -20.14 -4.33 22.57
C ALA A 208 -21.46 -3.72 22.04
N CYS A 209 -21.75 -2.46 22.35
CA CYS A 209 -22.92 -1.75 21.81
C CYS A 209 -22.71 -1.18 20.40
N ARG A 210 -21.49 -1.24 19.86
CA ARG A 210 -21.10 -0.68 18.56
C ARG A 210 -20.16 -1.64 17.82
N GLU A 211 -20.64 -2.87 17.59
CA GLU A 211 -19.82 -3.95 17.01
C GLU A 211 -19.35 -3.67 15.57
N GLN A 212 -20.04 -2.76 14.85
CA GLN A 212 -19.72 -2.38 13.47
C GLN A 212 -18.74 -1.19 13.38
N ASP A 213 -18.38 -0.58 14.51
CA ASP A 213 -17.42 0.51 14.53
C ASP A 213 -15.98 -0.02 14.53
N SER A 214 -15.05 0.78 14.00
CA SER A 214 -13.62 0.48 14.09
C SER A 214 -12.82 1.69 14.56
N LEU A 215 -11.68 1.43 15.18
CA LEU A 215 -10.72 2.43 15.63
C LEU A 215 -9.33 1.97 15.24
N GLY A 216 -8.46 2.88 14.84
CA GLY A 216 -7.07 2.53 14.59
C GLY A 216 -6.12 3.65 14.97
N ILE A 217 -4.94 3.25 15.44
CA ILE A 217 -3.81 4.14 15.70
C ILE A 217 -2.58 3.56 15.02
N GLY A 218 -1.83 4.39 14.31
CA GLY A 218 -0.65 3.95 13.58
C GLY A 218 0.44 5.00 13.55
N TYR A 219 1.68 4.54 13.53
CA TYR A 219 2.87 5.36 13.28
C TYR A 219 3.52 4.89 11.99
N PHE A 220 3.99 5.84 11.18
CA PHE A 220 4.77 5.56 9.98
C PHE A 220 6.04 6.39 9.95
N TYR A 221 7.03 5.88 9.22
CA TYR A 221 8.27 6.56 8.92
C TYR A 221 8.71 6.20 7.50
N ASN A 222 9.09 7.21 6.71
CA ASN A 222 9.61 7.05 5.36
C ASN A 222 10.96 7.77 5.27
N GLU A 223 12.01 7.01 4.97
CA GLU A 223 13.31 7.56 4.70
C GLU A 223 13.45 7.86 3.21
N LEU A 224 13.68 9.13 2.88
CA LEU A 224 14.05 9.54 1.54
C LEU A 224 15.52 9.21 1.28
N SER A 225 15.83 8.78 0.05
CA SER A 225 17.18 8.39 -0.32
C SER A 225 18.16 9.56 -0.27
N SER A 226 19.42 9.27 0.03
CA SER A 226 20.47 10.29 0.07
C SER A 226 20.65 10.97 -1.29
N ASP A 227 20.53 10.21 -2.38
CA ASP A 227 20.64 10.72 -3.75
C ASP A 227 19.48 11.69 -4.06
N PHE A 228 18.25 11.34 -3.67
CA PHE A 228 17.09 12.21 -3.85
C PHE A 228 17.19 13.49 -3.01
N LYS A 229 17.64 13.40 -1.75
CA LYS A 229 17.88 14.60 -0.91
C LYS A 229 18.98 15.49 -1.48
N SER A 230 20.07 14.89 -1.96
CA SER A 230 21.19 15.60 -2.58
C SER A 230 20.72 16.35 -3.83
N LEU A 231 19.93 15.67 -4.68
CA LEU A 231 19.34 16.26 -5.89
C LEU A 231 18.51 17.52 -5.60
N LEU A 232 17.76 17.52 -4.50
CA LEU A 232 16.86 18.62 -4.15
C LEU A 232 17.49 19.69 -3.26
N SER A 233 18.66 19.42 -2.66
CA SER A 233 19.30 20.29 -1.66
C SER A 233 19.51 21.74 -2.10
N GLY A 234 19.73 21.99 -3.40
CA GLY A 234 19.89 23.32 -3.97
C GLY A 234 18.59 24.08 -4.26
N VAL A 235 17.43 23.41 -4.14
CA VAL A 235 16.11 23.96 -4.46
C VAL A 235 15.23 24.06 -3.21
N VAL A 236 15.17 22.99 -2.43
CA VAL A 236 14.37 22.90 -1.22
C VAL A 236 15.07 21.96 -0.23
N PRO A 237 15.18 22.33 1.06
CA PRO A 237 15.71 21.40 2.05
C PRO A 237 14.68 20.29 2.28
N ILE A 238 15.11 19.05 2.08
CA ILE A 238 14.25 17.87 2.19
C ILE A 238 14.64 17.02 3.39
N ARG A 239 13.65 16.56 4.16
CA ARG A 239 13.79 15.66 5.31
C ARG A 239 13.00 14.37 5.11
N ASN A 240 13.22 13.41 5.99
CA ASN A 240 12.39 12.21 6.07
C ASN A 240 10.97 12.57 6.52
N THR A 241 9.99 11.74 6.15
CA THR A 241 8.59 11.96 6.55
C THR A 241 8.18 10.95 7.59
N GLN A 242 7.37 11.39 8.55
CA GLN A 242 6.88 10.53 9.62
C GLN A 242 5.60 11.10 10.20
N GLY A 243 4.84 10.27 10.89
CA GLY A 243 3.64 10.75 11.53
C GLY A 243 2.87 9.68 12.26
N VAL A 244 1.88 10.16 12.99
CA VAL A 244 0.88 9.33 13.68
C VAL A 244 -0.49 9.67 13.12
N GLU A 245 -1.31 8.64 12.97
CA GLU A 245 -2.73 8.77 12.67
C GLU A 245 -3.56 8.07 13.73
N LEU A 246 -4.65 8.70 14.16
CA LEU A 246 -5.72 8.11 14.94
C LEU A 246 -7.04 8.32 14.20
N TYR A 247 -7.78 7.25 13.94
CA TYR A 247 -9.12 7.34 13.36
C TYR A 247 -10.16 6.62 14.21
N TYR A 248 -11.41 7.07 14.07
CA TYR A 248 -12.61 6.38 14.54
C TYR A 248 -13.65 6.31 13.42
N ASN A 249 -14.01 5.11 13.01
CA ASN A 249 -15.00 4.83 11.99
C ASN A 249 -16.31 4.40 12.64
N MET A 250 -17.32 5.28 12.55
CA MET A 250 -18.65 5.07 13.09
C MET A 250 -19.60 4.52 12.03
N ALA A 251 -20.17 3.34 12.27
CA ALA A 251 -21.31 2.85 11.50
C ALA A 251 -22.59 3.58 11.97
N TRP A 252 -23.08 4.52 11.16
CA TRP A 252 -24.37 5.17 11.42
C TRP A 252 -25.52 4.26 11.03
N THR A 253 -25.37 3.59 9.89
CA THR A 253 -26.20 2.47 9.41
C THR A 253 -25.29 1.47 8.69
N PRO A 254 -25.75 0.24 8.39
CA PRO A 254 -24.93 -0.74 7.67
C PRO A 254 -24.42 -0.28 6.29
N TRP A 255 -25.05 0.75 5.70
CA TRP A 255 -24.71 1.30 4.40
C TRP A 255 -24.10 2.70 4.48
N PHE A 256 -24.03 3.32 5.67
CA PHE A 256 -23.47 4.65 5.87
C PHE A 256 -22.49 4.68 7.06
N HIS A 257 -21.22 4.93 6.74
CA HIS A 257 -20.14 5.01 7.70
C HIS A 257 -19.51 6.41 7.66
N VAL A 258 -19.15 6.94 8.82
CA VAL A 258 -18.43 8.21 8.97
C VAL A 258 -17.15 7.98 9.76
N THR A 259 -16.01 8.28 9.17
CA THR A 259 -14.70 8.19 9.81
C THR A 259 -14.21 9.58 10.17
N ALA A 260 -14.00 9.81 11.47
CA ALA A 260 -13.21 10.94 11.97
C ALA A 260 -11.74 10.54 12.05
N ASP A 261 -10.85 11.45 11.71
CA ASP A 261 -9.42 11.21 11.59
C ASP A 261 -8.61 12.38 12.17
N LEU A 262 -7.47 12.07 12.76
CA LEU A 262 -6.50 13.05 13.21
C LEU A 262 -5.09 12.56 12.89
N GLN A 263 -4.39 13.32 12.05
CA GLN A 263 -3.00 13.06 11.70
C GLN A 263 -2.09 14.14 12.28
N VAL A 264 -0.94 13.72 12.83
CA VAL A 264 0.16 14.61 13.22
C VAL A 264 1.39 14.14 12.47
N LEU A 265 1.90 14.94 11.55
CA LEU A 265 2.93 14.49 10.62
C LEU A 265 3.94 15.57 10.26
N GLU A 266 5.10 15.10 9.87
CA GLU A 266 6.19 15.83 9.26
C GLU A 266 6.26 15.47 7.78
N ASP A 267 6.13 16.47 6.91
CA ASP A 267 6.23 16.28 5.48
C ASP A 267 7.68 16.30 4.99
N ALA A 268 7.86 16.20 3.66
CA ALA A 268 9.19 16.13 3.06
C ALA A 268 9.93 17.47 3.10
N ASN A 269 9.24 18.62 3.22
CA ASN A 269 9.86 19.93 3.20
C ASN A 269 10.36 20.27 4.61
N ALA A 270 11.67 20.40 4.77
CA ALA A 270 12.27 20.64 6.08
C ALA A 270 12.00 22.05 6.63
N ASN A 271 11.49 22.97 5.81
CA ASN A 271 11.08 24.30 6.27
C ASN A 271 9.67 24.31 6.88
N ASP A 272 8.89 23.25 6.68
CA ASP A 272 7.51 23.19 7.15
C ASP A 272 7.46 22.61 8.57
N ASP A 273 6.69 23.26 9.44
CA ASP A 273 6.45 22.79 10.80
C ASP A 273 5.62 21.49 10.81
N THR A 274 5.64 20.78 11.93
CA THR A 274 4.77 19.61 12.14
C THR A 274 3.30 20.00 11.91
N SER A 275 2.65 19.31 11.00
CA SER A 275 1.26 19.56 10.63
C SER A 275 0.30 18.73 11.47
N VAL A 276 -0.77 19.37 11.94
CA VAL A 276 -1.92 18.71 12.58
C VAL A 276 -3.10 18.79 11.62
N MET A 277 -3.53 17.64 11.12
CA MET A 277 -4.54 17.53 10.07
C MET A 277 -5.75 16.74 10.57
N PRO A 278 -6.84 17.43 10.96
CA PRO A 278 -8.11 16.77 11.22
C PRO A 278 -8.79 16.40 9.89
N GLY A 279 -9.36 15.20 9.83
CA GLY A 279 -10.02 14.65 8.65
C GLY A 279 -11.42 14.11 8.95
N LEU A 280 -12.27 14.10 7.92
CA LEU A 280 -13.57 13.45 7.96
C LEU A 280 -13.83 12.77 6.61
N ARG A 281 -14.24 11.50 6.64
CA ARG A 281 -14.62 10.72 5.45
C ARG A 281 -16.00 10.12 5.65
N ALA A 282 -16.83 10.20 4.63
CA ALA A 282 -18.13 9.54 4.58
C ALA A 282 -18.12 8.46 3.51
N ASN A 283 -18.57 7.26 3.85
CA ASN A 283 -18.73 6.14 2.92
C ASN A 283 -20.19 5.74 2.82
N LEU A 284 -20.71 5.72 1.60
CA LEU A 284 -22.05 5.23 1.26
C LEU A 284 -21.93 3.98 0.39
N ARG A 285 -22.65 2.92 0.75
CA ARG A 285 -22.74 1.67 -0.02
C ARG A 285 -24.18 1.49 -0.49
N PHE A 286 -24.39 1.43 -1.80
CA PHE A 286 -25.71 1.28 -2.44
C PHE A 286 -25.95 -0.16 -2.89
#